data_AF-A0A3D4DNK3-F1
#
_entry.id   AF-A0A3D4DNK3-F1
#
_cell.length_a   1.000
_cell.length_b   1.000
_cell.length_c   1.000
_cell.angle_alpha   90.00
_cell.angle_beta   90.00
_cell.angle_gamma   90.00
#
_symmetry.space_group_name_H-M   'P 1'
#
loop_
_entity.id
_entity.type
_entity.pdbx_description
1 polymer ?
#
loop_
_entity_poly.entity_id
_entity_poly.type
_entity_poly.pdbx_seq_one_letter_code
_entity_poly.pdbx_strand_id
1 'polypeptide(L)'
;GLTSLGLIKWASWALAAGGASMLWASVQRARFHGGSGGLGVVEVDERQIVYLAPVGGGFLSLDGLSEVAIIPDRAGLPVWRFTGGGERLSVPTSAAGTEALFDALTALPGADMEAAIRASQGRPRETIVIWRR
;
A
#
# COMPACT_ATOMS: atom_id res chain seq x y z
N GLY A 1 50.93 -27.95 19.41
CA GLY A 1 50.59 -27.43 18.07
C GLY A 1 49.17 -27.73 17.60
N LEU A 2 48.51 -28.82 18.03
CA LEU A 2 47.23 -29.26 17.44
C LEU A 2 45.94 -28.71 18.09
N THR A 3 46.00 -28.15 19.30
CA THR A 3 44.79 -27.67 20.01
C THR A 3 44.35 -26.26 19.60
N SER A 4 45.32 -25.39 19.28
CA SER A 4 45.08 -23.99 18.90
C SER A 4 44.34 -23.85 17.55
N LEU A 5 44.74 -24.64 16.54
CA LEU A 5 44.08 -24.63 15.22
C LEU A 5 42.64 -25.13 15.28
N GLY A 6 42.34 -26.05 16.21
CA GLY A 6 40.98 -26.55 16.43
C GLY A 6 40.04 -25.46 16.94
N LEU A 7 40.44 -24.73 17.98
CA LEU A 7 39.64 -23.64 18.55
C LEU A 7 39.38 -22.53 17.53
N ILE A 8 40.39 -22.14 16.75
CA ILE A 8 40.26 -21.09 15.74
C ILE A 8 39.24 -21.51 14.66
N LYS A 9 39.24 -22.78 14.23
CA LYS A 9 38.27 -23.28 13.25
C LYS A 9 36.83 -23.23 13.77
N TRP A 10 36.60 -23.62 15.03
CA TRP A 10 35.28 -23.56 15.65
C TRP A 10 34.81 -22.12 15.86
N ALA A 11 35.70 -21.22 16.27
CA ALA A 11 35.40 -19.79 16.38
C ALA A 11 35.01 -19.17 15.04
N SER A 12 35.74 -19.51 13.96
CA SER A 12 35.41 -19.05 12.60
C SER A 12 34.06 -19.57 12.11
N TRP A 13 33.72 -20.83 12.39
CA TRP A 13 32.41 -21.39 12.04
C TRP A 13 31.27 -20.74 12.81
N ALA A 14 31.45 -20.49 14.11
CA ALA A 14 30.47 -19.79 14.92
C ALA A 14 30.22 -18.36 14.41
N LEU A 15 31.29 -17.64 14.05
CA LEU A 15 31.19 -16.29 13.48
C LEU A 15 30.49 -16.30 12.12
N ALA A 16 30.84 -17.23 11.23
CA ALA A 16 30.23 -17.36 9.91
C ALA A 16 28.73 -17.69 10.01
N ALA A 17 28.35 -18.59 10.91
CA ALA A 17 26.95 -18.93 11.16
C ALA A 17 26.16 -17.73 11.72
N GLY A 18 26.76 -16.98 12.66
CA GLY A 18 26.20 -15.74 13.18
C GLY A 18 25.96 -14.71 12.07
N GLY A 19 26.97 -14.45 11.24
CA GLY A 19 26.87 -13.52 10.11
C GLY A 19 25.80 -13.95 9.09
N ALA A 20 25.76 -15.24 8.74
CA ALA A 20 24.75 -15.79 7.83
C ALA A 20 23.33 -15.61 8.37
N SER A 21 23.11 -15.82 9.68
CA SER A 21 21.81 -15.61 10.32
C SER A 21 21.35 -14.15 10.27
N MET A 22 22.28 -13.20 10.47
CA MET A 22 21.98 -11.76 10.37
C MET A 22 21.69 -11.33 8.93
N LEU A 23 22.46 -11.83 7.96
CA LEU A 23 22.20 -11.59 6.54
C LEU A 23 20.84 -12.17 6.13
N TRP A 24 20.53 -13.39 6.57
CA TRP A 24 19.24 -14.02 6.33
C TRP A 24 18.08 -13.21 6.89
N ALA A 25 18.17 -12.77 8.16
CA ALA A 25 17.15 -11.94 8.79
C ALA A 25 16.99 -10.58 8.07
N SER A 26 18.09 -9.98 7.60
CA SER A 26 18.09 -8.72 6.85
C SER A 26 17.42 -8.88 5.49
N VAL A 27 17.74 -9.96 4.75
CA VAL A 27 17.11 -10.29 3.47
C VAL A 27 15.62 -10.58 3.67
N GLN A 28 15.26 -11.33 4.71
CA GLN A 28 13.87 -11.61 5.04
C GLN A 28 13.10 -10.30 5.34
N ARG A 29 13.68 -9.39 6.13
CA ARG A 29 13.08 -8.08 6.43
C ARG A 29 12.94 -7.18 5.19
N ALA A 30 13.92 -7.20 4.28
CA ALA A 30 13.84 -6.49 3.01
C ALA A 30 12.75 -7.06 2.10
N ARG A 31 12.57 -8.39 2.08
CA ARG A 31 11.47 -9.04 1.35
C ARG A 31 10.09 -8.69 1.93
N PHE A 32 9.99 -8.49 3.24
CA PHE A 32 8.77 -7.99 3.88
C PHE A 32 8.48 -6.50 3.62
N HIS A 33 9.47 -5.69 3.20
CA HIS A 33 9.26 -4.30 2.75
C HIS A 33 9.04 -4.17 1.23
N GLY A 34 9.13 -5.28 0.47
CA GLY A 34 8.94 -5.31 -0.99
C GLY A 34 7.66 -6.00 -1.43
N GLY A 35 6.67 -6.14 -0.53
CA GLY A 35 5.61 -7.13 -0.62
C GLY A 35 4.18 -6.65 -0.90
N SER A 36 3.95 -5.48 -1.53
CA SER A 36 2.69 -5.14 -2.24
C SER A 36 2.90 -3.80 -2.95
N GLY A 37 2.85 -3.80 -4.29
CA GLY A 37 3.42 -2.76 -5.14
C GLY A 37 2.72 -1.39 -5.21
N GLY A 38 2.40 -0.76 -4.08
CA GLY A 38 1.96 0.63 -4.02
C GLY A 38 2.88 1.45 -3.12
N LEU A 39 3.29 2.64 -3.59
CA LEU A 39 3.95 3.60 -2.72
C LEU A 39 2.93 4.09 -1.68
N GLY A 40 3.31 4.13 -0.41
CA GLY A 40 2.52 4.76 0.65
C GLY A 40 1.47 3.87 1.34
N VAL A 41 0.87 4.45 2.38
CA VAL A 41 -0.12 3.81 3.26
C VAL A 41 -1.36 4.68 3.29
N VAL A 42 -2.52 4.04 3.30
CA VAL A 42 -3.82 4.68 3.44
C VAL A 42 -4.35 4.39 4.83
N GLU A 43 -4.82 5.44 5.49
CA GLU A 43 -5.55 5.35 6.74
C GLU A 43 -6.91 6.02 6.54
N VAL A 44 -7.95 5.43 7.13
CA VAL A 44 -9.26 6.07 7.24
C VAL A 44 -9.58 6.16 8.72
N ASP A 45 -9.74 7.39 9.19
CA ASP A 45 -10.09 7.70 10.59
C ASP A 45 -11.26 8.68 10.62
N GLU A 46 -12.15 8.59 11.62
CA GLU A 46 -13.24 9.52 11.99
C GLU A 46 -13.92 10.37 10.88
N ARG A 47 -13.98 9.88 9.63
CA ARG A 47 -14.49 10.51 8.38
C ARG A 47 -13.47 11.22 7.48
N GLN A 48 -12.20 10.84 7.52
CA GLN A 48 -11.12 11.40 6.72
C GLN A 48 -10.28 10.28 6.13
N ILE A 49 -10.01 10.39 4.83
CA ILE A 49 -9.05 9.53 4.13
C ILE A 49 -7.71 10.24 4.17
N VAL A 50 -6.67 9.57 4.65
CA VAL A 50 -5.30 10.07 4.69
C VAL A 50 -4.42 9.11 3.88
N TYR A 51 -3.66 9.64 2.94
CA TYR A 51 -2.69 8.89 2.15
C TYR A 51 -1.29 9.40 2.42
N LEU A 52 -0.52 8.60 3.14
CA LEU A 52 0.86 8.86 3.54
C LEU A 52 1.79 8.32 2.46
N ALA A 53 2.31 9.21 1.61
CA ALA A 53 3.24 8.85 0.54
C ALA A 53 4.42 9.83 0.46
N PRO A 54 5.61 9.37 0.03
CA PRO A 54 6.79 10.24 -0.12
C PRO A 54 6.57 11.42 -1.07
N VAL A 55 5.69 11.24 -2.06
CA VAL A 55 5.31 12.25 -3.05
C VAL A 55 3.82 12.10 -3.34
N GLY A 56 3.08 13.20 -3.34
CA GLY A 56 1.66 13.20 -3.73
C GLY A 56 0.71 12.62 -2.68
N GLY A 57 1.16 12.46 -1.44
CA GLY A 57 0.28 12.19 -0.30
C GLY A 57 -0.64 13.36 0.00
N GLY A 58 -1.65 13.14 0.84
CA GLY A 58 -2.64 14.15 1.20
C GLY A 58 -3.77 13.57 2.03
N PHE A 59 -4.82 14.37 2.24
CA PHE A 59 -6.01 13.93 2.95
C PHE A 59 -7.26 14.48 2.29
N LEU A 60 -8.39 13.83 2.52
CA LEU A 60 -9.69 14.30 2.07
C LEU A 60 -10.79 13.85 3.04
N SER A 61 -11.65 14.79 3.46
CA SER A 61 -12.79 14.47 4.32
C SER A 61 -13.91 13.81 3.52
N LEU A 62 -14.47 12.72 4.07
CA LEU A 62 -15.65 12.04 3.54
C LEU A 62 -16.89 12.95 3.51
N ASP A 63 -16.97 13.94 4.42
CA ASP A 63 -18.06 14.92 4.43
C ASP A 63 -18.04 15.83 3.20
N GLY A 64 -16.83 16.22 2.78
CA GLY A 64 -16.59 17.05 1.60
C GLY A 64 -16.60 16.28 0.29
N LEU A 65 -16.70 14.95 0.34
CA LEU A 65 -16.62 14.07 -0.82
C LEU A 65 -17.80 14.29 -1.77
N SER A 66 -17.49 14.57 -3.04
CA SER A 66 -18.46 14.75 -4.12
C SER A 66 -18.39 13.64 -5.18
N GLU A 67 -17.24 13.00 -5.35
CA GLU A 67 -17.05 11.92 -6.32
C GLU A 67 -15.96 10.94 -5.87
N VAL A 68 -16.21 9.65 -6.11
CA VAL A 68 -15.23 8.57 -6.02
C VAL A 68 -15.16 7.88 -7.37
N ALA A 69 -13.96 7.72 -7.89
CA ALA A 69 -13.72 7.00 -9.13
C ALA A 69 -12.44 6.17 -9.04
N ILE A 70 -12.33 5.16 -9.89
CA ILE A 70 -11.06 4.49 -10.19
C ILE A 70 -10.64 4.89 -11.60
N ILE A 71 -9.39 5.32 -11.73
CA ILE A 71 -8.79 5.77 -12.99
C ILE A 71 -7.58 4.90 -13.34
N PRO A 72 -7.21 4.79 -14.62
CA PRO A 72 -5.86 4.35 -14.99
C PRO A 72 -4.84 5.46 -14.71
N ASP A 73 -3.69 5.08 -14.16
CA ASP A 73 -2.48 5.90 -14.21
C ASP A 73 -1.81 5.83 -15.60
N ARG A 74 -0.63 6.45 -15.73
CA ARG A 74 0.13 6.42 -17.00
C ARG A 74 0.60 5.02 -17.42
N ALA A 75 0.69 4.07 -16.50
CA ALA A 75 1.03 2.67 -16.74
C ALA A 75 -0.22 1.79 -16.89
N GLY A 76 -1.43 2.34 -16.80
CA GLY A 76 -2.69 1.61 -16.81
C GLY A 76 -2.97 0.85 -15.51
N LEU A 77 -2.27 1.18 -14.42
CA LEU A 77 -2.55 0.67 -13.09
C LEU A 77 -3.73 1.43 -12.48
N PRO A 78 -4.64 0.74 -11.79
CA PRO A 78 -5.79 1.38 -11.15
C PRO A 78 -5.36 2.28 -9.98
N VAL A 79 -5.96 3.47 -9.93
CA VAL A 79 -5.77 4.47 -8.88
C VAL A 79 -7.13 4.95 -8.42
N TRP A 80 -7.39 4.90 -7.12
CA TRP A 80 -8.54 5.56 -6.51
C TRP A 80 -8.39 7.07 -6.63
N ARG A 81 -9.46 7.75 -7.00
CA ARG A 81 -9.56 9.19 -7.06
C ARG A 81 -10.76 9.63 -6.23
N PHE A 82 -10.47 10.35 -5.16
CA PHE A 82 -11.46 11.01 -4.32
C PHE A 82 -11.45 12.50 -4.67
N THR A 83 -12.62 13.07 -4.97
CA THR A 83 -12.78 14.49 -5.28
C THR A 83 -13.80 15.09 -4.33
N GLY A 84 -13.51 16.24 -3.76
CA GLY A 84 -14.36 16.89 -2.77
C GLY A 84 -13.72 18.15 -2.19
N GLY A 85 -14.53 19.10 -1.72
CA GLY A 85 -14.04 20.32 -1.06
C GLY A 85 -13.08 21.19 -1.90
N GLY A 86 -13.09 21.05 -3.23
CA GLY A 86 -12.14 21.73 -4.13
C GLY A 86 -10.80 21.02 -4.32
N GLU A 87 -10.59 19.89 -3.64
CA GLU A 87 -9.36 19.10 -3.68
C GLU A 87 -9.58 17.73 -4.32
N ARG A 88 -8.46 17.06 -4.63
CA ARG A 88 -8.44 15.70 -5.16
C ARG A 88 -7.33 14.90 -4.53
N LEU A 89 -7.69 13.75 -3.98
CA LEU A 89 -6.75 12.76 -3.45
C LEU A 89 -6.67 11.57 -4.40
N SER A 90 -5.45 11.17 -4.78
CA SER A 90 -5.20 10.01 -5.65
C SER A 90 -4.39 8.96 -4.91
N VAL A 91 -4.90 7.74 -4.85
CA VAL A 91 -4.37 6.66 -4.02
C VAL A 91 -4.24 5.40 -4.89
N PRO A 92 -3.02 4.86 -5.10
CA PRO A 92 -2.85 3.59 -5.82
C PRO A 92 -3.64 2.47 -5.14
N THR A 93 -4.30 1.61 -5.90
CA THR A 93 -5.03 0.48 -5.28
C THR A 93 -4.10 -0.56 -4.64
N SER A 94 -2.81 -0.48 -4.95
CA SER A 94 -1.76 -1.32 -4.38
C SER A 94 -1.15 -0.74 -3.09
N ALA A 95 -1.57 0.45 -2.64
CA ALA A 95 -1.13 1.03 -1.38
C ALA A 95 -1.53 0.13 -0.20
N ALA A 96 -0.75 0.17 0.88
CA ALA A 96 -1.12 -0.57 2.09
C ALA A 96 -2.35 0.07 2.75
N GLY A 97 -3.25 -0.71 3.33
CA GLY A 97 -4.44 -0.20 4.03
C GLY A 97 -5.60 0.19 3.10
N THR A 98 -5.54 -0.18 1.82
CA THR A 98 -6.59 0.09 0.83
C THR A 98 -7.92 -0.59 1.22
N GLU A 99 -7.89 -1.63 2.06
CA GLU A 99 -9.07 -2.30 2.62
C GLU A 99 -9.97 -1.31 3.38
N ALA A 100 -9.37 -0.37 4.13
CA ALA A 100 -10.13 0.64 4.88
C ALA A 100 -10.93 1.58 3.96
N LEU A 101 -10.51 1.77 2.71
CA LEU A 101 -11.28 2.54 1.73
C LEU A 101 -12.59 1.83 1.38
N PHE A 102 -12.58 0.50 1.23
CA PHE A 102 -13.80 -0.24 0.92
C PHE A 102 -14.83 -0.09 2.04
N ASP A 103 -14.40 -0.25 3.29
CA ASP A 103 -15.26 -0.07 4.46
C ASP A 103 -15.85 1.34 4.51
N ALA A 104 -15.03 2.37 4.27
CA ALA A 104 -15.48 3.76 4.22
C ALA A 104 -16.51 4.01 3.13
N LEU A 105 -16.34 3.40 1.95
CA LEU A 105 -17.25 3.56 0.82
C LEU A 105 -18.60 2.86 1.04
N THR A 106 -18.67 1.81 1.88
CA THR A 106 -19.95 1.17 2.22
C THR A 106 -20.92 2.11 2.94
N ALA A 107 -20.40 3.14 3.61
CA ALA A 107 -21.20 4.16 4.27
C ALA A 107 -21.82 5.17 3.30
N LEU A 108 -21.46 5.15 2.01
CA LEU A 108 -21.97 6.04 0.98
C LEU A 108 -23.20 5.42 0.29
N PRO A 109 -24.41 6.00 0.45
CA PRO A 109 -25.60 5.48 -0.21
C PRO A 109 -25.46 5.53 -1.73
N GLY A 110 -25.76 4.40 -2.39
CA GLY A 110 -25.72 4.29 -3.84
C GLY A 110 -24.32 4.08 -4.45
N ALA A 111 -23.29 3.83 -3.63
CA ALA A 111 -21.97 3.47 -4.15
C ALA A 111 -22.00 2.09 -4.83
N ASP A 112 -21.42 2.00 -6.04
CA ASP A 112 -21.30 0.74 -6.78
C ASP A 112 -20.08 -0.05 -6.29
N MET A 113 -20.26 -0.79 -5.20
CA MET A 113 -19.19 -1.59 -4.59
C MET A 113 -18.69 -2.71 -5.51
N GLU A 114 -19.55 -3.25 -6.38
CA GLU A 114 -19.16 -4.28 -7.33
C GLU A 114 -18.23 -3.71 -8.41
N ALA A 115 -18.57 -2.54 -8.97
CA ALA A 115 -17.70 -1.82 -9.88
C ALA A 115 -16.37 -1.43 -9.23
N ALA A 116 -16.40 -1.02 -7.95
CA ALA A 116 -15.20 -0.70 -7.18
C ALA A 116 -14.24 -1.90 -7.09
N ILE A 117 -14.73 -3.06 -6.65
CA ILE A 117 -13.93 -4.29 -6.52
C ILE A 117 -13.38 -4.71 -7.89
N ARG A 118 -14.23 -4.71 -8.92
CA ARG A 118 -13.85 -5.10 -10.29
C ARG A 118 -12.76 -4.18 -10.86
N ALA A 119 -12.93 -2.87 -10.69
CA ALA A 119 -12.00 -1.88 -11.20
C ALA A 119 -10.68 -1.86 -10.43
N SER A 120 -10.70 -2.13 -9.12
CA SER A 120 -9.49 -2.10 -8.28
C SER A 120 -8.56 -3.29 -8.51
N GLN A 121 -9.12 -4.44 -8.89
CA GLN A 121 -8.40 -5.68 -9.21
C GLN A 121 -7.97 -5.76 -10.67
N GLY A 122 -8.56 -4.93 -11.54
CA GLY A 122 -8.33 -4.96 -12.98
C GLY A 122 -7.28 -3.96 -13.47
N ARG A 123 -7.27 -3.76 -14.80
CA ARG A 123 -6.59 -2.65 -15.46
C ARG A 123 -7.63 -1.82 -16.20
N PRO A 124 -8.23 -0.81 -15.55
CA PRO A 124 -9.22 0.04 -16.18
C PRO A 124 -8.58 0.76 -17.37
N ARG A 125 -9.33 0.95 -18.46
CA ARG A 125 -8.88 1.75 -19.61
C ARG A 125 -9.43 3.17 -19.60
N GLU A 126 -10.42 3.40 -18.77
CA GLU A 126 -11.16 4.65 -18.64
C GLU A 126 -11.48 4.92 -17.17
N THR A 127 -12.02 6.11 -16.90
CA THR A 127 -12.46 6.45 -15.55
C THR A 127 -13.76 5.72 -15.23
N ILE A 128 -13.75 4.94 -14.17
CA ILE A 128 -14.92 4.22 -13.66
C ILE A 128 -15.40 4.97 -12.42
N VAL A 129 -16.54 5.64 -12.53
CA VAL A 129 -17.15 6.35 -11.39
C VAL A 129 -17.85 5.33 -10.50
N ILE A 130 -17.49 5.33 -9.23
CA ILE A 130 -18.01 4.41 -8.20
C ILE A 130 -19.16 5.06 -7.45
N TRP A 131 -19.05 6.36 -7.19
CA TRP A 131 -20.05 7.10 -6.44
C TRP A 131 -19.97 8.59 -6.75
N ARG A 132 -21.11 9.27 -6.67
CA ARG A 132 -21.23 10.73 -6.78
C ARG A 132 -22.41 11.22 -5.93
N ARG A 133 -22.25 12.40 -5.30
CA ARG A 133 -23.31 13.08 -4.55
C ARG A 133 -24.27 13.84 -5.47
#